data_AF-A0A9D3M446-F1
#
_entry.id   AF-A0A9D3M446-F1
#
_cell.length_a   1.000
_cell.length_b   1.000
_cell.length_c   1.000
_cell.angle_alpha   90.00
_cell.angle_beta   90.00
_cell.angle_gamma   90.00
#
_symmetry.space_group_name_H-M   'P 1'
#
loop_
_entity.id
_entity.type
_entity.pdbx_description
1 polymer ?
#
loop_
_entity_poly.entity_id
_entity_poly.type
_entity_poly.pdbx_seq_one_letter_code
_entity_poly.pdbx_strand_id
1 'polypeptide(L)'
;MAKLVVTWTMIDLRAWAEYVVEWAAKDPYGFLTTVILALTPLFIASALLSWKLAKMIEARDREQKRKQKRQENIARAKRLKKD
;
A
#
# COMPACT_ATOMS: atom_id res chain seq x y z
N MET A 1 25.58 23.51 5.50
CA MET A 1 25.06 22.68 4.40
C MET A 1 23.64 22.17 4.69
N ALA A 2 23.43 21.27 5.66
CA ALA A 2 22.09 20.71 5.93
C ALA A 2 21.00 21.75 6.30
N LYS A 3 21.33 22.76 7.12
CA LYS A 3 20.39 23.85 7.44
C LYS A 3 19.97 24.68 6.21
N LEU A 4 20.90 24.90 5.28
CA LEU A 4 20.60 25.62 4.03
C LEU A 4 19.69 24.77 3.12
N VAL A 5 20.01 23.49 2.93
CA VAL A 5 19.19 22.56 2.12
C VAL A 5 17.76 22.48 2.66
N VAL A 6 17.61 22.33 3.98
CA VAL A 6 16.28 22.27 4.62
C VAL A 6 15.51 23.57 4.43
N THR A 7 16.15 24.74 4.55
CA THR A 7 15.47 26.02 4.31
C THR A 7 15.02 26.20 2.86
N TRP A 8 15.82 25.79 1.87
CA TRP A 8 15.41 25.84 0.46
C TRP A 8 14.22 24.91 0.20
N THR A 9 14.29 23.64 0.64
CA THR A 9 13.17 22.68 0.46
C THR A 9 11.88 23.14 1.13
N MET A 10 11.96 23.85 2.26
CA MET A 10 10.78 24.38 2.95
C MET A 10 10.19 25.58 2.21
N ILE A 11 11.02 26.43 1.60
CA ILE A 11 10.59 27.55 0.75
C ILE A 11 9.93 27.02 -0.52
N ASP A 12 10.54 26.03 -1.18
CA ASP A 12 10.01 25.40 -2.39
C ASP A 12 8.65 24.74 -2.13
N LEU A 13 8.49 24.06 -0.99
CA LEU A 13 7.23 23.43 -0.62
C LEU A 13 6.13 24.46 -0.33
N ARG A 14 6.46 25.59 0.31
CA ARG A 14 5.51 26.67 0.57
C ARG A 14 5.07 27.35 -0.72
N ALA A 15 6.01 27.70 -1.60
CA ALA A 15 5.71 28.31 -2.89
C ALA A 15 4.86 27.38 -3.78
N TRP A 16 5.16 26.08 -3.76
CA TRP A 16 4.35 25.07 -4.44
C TRP A 16 2.94 24.97 -3.85
N ALA A 17 2.82 24.95 -2.51
CA ALA A 17 1.52 24.90 -1.84
C ALA A 17 0.67 26.15 -2.13
N GLU A 18 1.27 27.34 -2.11
CA GLU A 18 0.59 28.59 -2.46
C GLU A 18 0.10 28.57 -3.91
N TYR A 19 0.92 28.11 -4.85
CA TYR A 19 0.52 27.93 -6.25
C TYR A 19 -0.67 26.96 -6.41
N VAL A 20 -0.64 25.83 -5.71
CA VAL A 20 -1.72 24.83 -5.74
C VAL A 20 -3.01 25.40 -5.14
N VAL A 21 -2.92 26.13 -4.04
CA VAL A 21 -4.07 26.77 -3.38
C VAL A 21 -4.64 27.89 -4.25
N GLU A 22 -3.80 28.71 -4.85
CA GLU A 22 -4.22 29.77 -5.78
C GLU A 22 -4.92 29.18 -7.00
N TRP A 23 -4.41 28.06 -7.54
CA TRP A 23 -5.05 27.35 -8.63
C TRP A 23 -6.41 26.78 -8.24
N ALA A 24 -6.51 26.15 -7.06
CA ALA A 24 -7.76 25.64 -6.52
C ALA A 24 -8.81 26.76 -6.27
N ALA A 25 -8.36 27.97 -5.93
CA ALA A 25 -9.24 29.12 -5.74
C ALA A 25 -9.72 29.74 -7.07
N LYS A 26 -8.88 29.76 -8.10
CA LYS A 26 -9.22 30.32 -9.42
C LYS A 26 -10.10 29.41 -10.27
N ASP A 27 -9.82 28.11 -10.27
CA ASP A 27 -10.59 27.12 -11.03
C ASP A 27 -10.75 25.83 -10.21
N PRO A 28 -11.75 25.79 -9.31
CA PRO A 28 -11.95 24.65 -8.43
C PRO A 28 -12.31 23.38 -9.18
N TYR A 29 -13.05 23.47 -10.29
CA TYR A 29 -13.47 22.31 -11.07
C TYR A 29 -12.32 21.76 -11.92
N GLY A 30 -11.52 22.60 -12.57
CA GLY A 30 -10.31 22.18 -13.29
C GLY A 30 -9.25 21.59 -12.36
N PHE A 31 -9.10 22.14 -11.16
CA PHE A 31 -8.26 21.55 -10.11
C PHE A 31 -8.75 20.15 -9.73
N LEU A 32 -10.01 20.02 -9.34
CA LEU A 32 -10.58 18.77 -8.85
C LEU A 32 -10.52 17.67 -9.92
N THR A 33 -10.88 17.99 -11.15
CA THR A 33 -10.86 17.05 -12.27
C THR A 33 -9.46 16.56 -12.58
N THR A 34 -8.46 17.44 -12.58
CA THR A 34 -7.06 17.05 -12.80
C THR A 34 -6.55 16.14 -11.67
N VAL A 35 -6.85 16.48 -10.43
CA VAL A 35 -6.49 15.67 -9.26
C VAL A 35 -7.15 14.29 -9.32
N ILE A 36 -8.45 14.23 -9.62
CA ILE A 36 -9.20 12.97 -9.75
C ILE A 36 -8.69 12.15 -10.94
N LEU A 37 -8.42 12.77 -12.09
CA LEU A 37 -7.88 12.09 -13.27
C LEU A 37 -6.49 11.53 -13.02
N ALA A 38 -5.65 12.20 -12.22
CA ALA A 38 -4.35 11.67 -11.83
C ALA A 38 -4.48 10.56 -10.76
N LEU A 39 -5.32 10.77 -9.75
CA LEU A 39 -5.48 9.83 -8.63
C LEU A 39 -6.19 8.53 -9.04
N THR A 40 -7.18 8.59 -9.92
CA THR A 40 -7.98 7.43 -10.33
C THR A 40 -7.13 6.28 -10.90
N PRO A 41 -6.26 6.48 -11.90
CA PRO A 41 -5.40 5.40 -12.42
C PRO A 41 -4.38 4.92 -11.38
N LEU A 42 -3.85 5.81 -10.55
CA LEU A 42 -2.97 5.46 -9.42
C LEU A 42 -3.69 4.56 -8.41
N PHE A 43 -4.96 4.85 -8.12
CA PHE A 43 -5.78 4.09 -7.19
C PHE A 43 -6.16 2.72 -7.76
N ILE A 44 -6.51 2.65 -9.04
CA ILE A 44 -6.77 1.38 -9.74
C ILE A 44 -5.52 0.50 -9.73
N ALA A 45 -4.35 1.06 -10.07
CA ALA A 45 -3.10 0.31 -10.01
C ALA A 45 -2.83 -0.21 -8.58
N SER A 46 -3.01 0.63 -7.57
CA SER A 46 -2.84 0.25 -6.16
C SER A 46 -3.82 -0.85 -5.73
N ALA A 47 -5.08 -0.78 -6.18
CA ALA A 47 -6.08 -1.80 -5.90
C ALA A 47 -5.75 -3.15 -6.57
N LEU A 48 -5.31 -3.13 -7.83
CA LEU A 48 -4.88 -4.33 -8.55
C LEU A 48 -3.67 -4.99 -7.91
N LEU A 49 -2.67 -4.18 -7.50
CA LEU A 49 -1.52 -4.68 -6.76
C LEU A 49 -1.96 -5.26 -5.41
N SER A 50 -2.77 -4.54 -4.64
CA SER A 50 -3.28 -5.01 -3.34
C SER A 50 -4.05 -6.32 -3.48
N TRP A 51 -4.86 -6.48 -4.53
CA TRP A 51 -5.57 -7.71 -4.82
C TRP A 51 -4.61 -8.87 -5.16
N LYS A 52 -3.57 -8.61 -5.95
CA LYS A 52 -2.54 -9.61 -6.27
C LYS A 52 -1.80 -10.05 -5.02
N LEU A 53 -1.44 -9.11 -4.14
CA LEU A 53 -0.83 -9.41 -2.84
C LEU A 53 -1.78 -10.22 -1.94
N ALA A 54 -3.04 -9.82 -1.83
CA ALA A 54 -4.04 -10.52 -1.03
C ALA A 54 -4.20 -11.98 -1.49
N LYS A 55 -4.26 -12.23 -2.81
CA LYS A 55 -4.30 -13.60 -3.35
C LYS A 55 -3.05 -14.42 -3.01
N MET A 56 -1.87 -13.81 -3.05
CA MET A 56 -0.63 -14.51 -2.67
C MET A 56 -0.61 -14.86 -1.18
N ILE A 57 -1.12 -13.97 -0.32
CA ILE A 57 -1.26 -14.22 1.12
C ILE A 57 -2.25 -15.35 1.36
N GLU A 58 -3.40 -15.34 0.70
CA GLU A 58 -4.43 -16.39 0.84
C GLU A 58 -3.92 -17.78 0.39
N ALA A 59 -3.19 -17.83 -0.73
CA ALA A 59 -2.58 -19.06 -1.22
C ALA A 59 -1.53 -19.61 -0.24
N ARG A 60 -0.66 -18.74 0.30
CA ARG A 60 0.33 -19.14 1.31
C ARG A 60 -0.33 -19.61 2.60
N ASP A 61 -1.37 -18.94 3.08
CA ASP A 61 -2.09 -19.34 4.31
C ASP A 61 -2.75 -20.72 4.16
N ARG A 62 -3.38 -21.00 3.01
CA ARG A 62 -3.94 -22.34 2.72
C ARG A 62 -2.86 -23.42 2.69
N GLU A 63 -1.71 -23.13 2.09
CA GLU A 63 -0.61 -24.10 2.01
C GLU A 63 0.02 -24.36 3.39
N GLN A 64 0.20 -23.32 4.20
CA GLN A 64 0.68 -23.43 5.58
C GLN A 64 -0.29 -24.23 6.45
N LYS A 65 -1.60 -23.96 6.35
CA LYS A 65 -2.62 -24.73 7.07
C LYS A 65 -2.62 -26.22 6.68
N ARG A 66 -2.40 -26.54 5.40
CA ARG A 66 -2.27 -27.93 4.95
C ARG A 66 -1.00 -28.60 5.48
N LYS A 67 0.12 -27.88 5.52
CA LYS A 67 1.40 -28.38 6.06
C LYS A 67 1.31 -28.60 7.57
N GLN A 68 0.69 -27.68 8.33
CA GLN A 68 0.43 -27.84 9.77
C GLN A 68 -0.44 -29.07 10.05
N LYS A 69 -1.60 -29.21 9.38
CA LYS A 69 -2.47 -30.38 9.58
C LYS A 69 -1.77 -31.71 9.33
N ARG A 70 -0.88 -31.78 8.32
CA ARG A 70 -0.07 -32.99 8.07
C ARG A 70 0.92 -33.26 9.21
N GLN A 71 1.62 -32.24 9.68
CA GLN A 71 2.56 -32.40 10.80
C GLN A 71 1.87 -32.80 12.10
N GLU A 72 0.72 -32.20 12.41
CA GLU A 72 -0.09 -32.56 13.58
C GLU A 72 -0.55 -34.01 13.52
N ASN A 73 -1.03 -34.49 12.37
CA ASN A 73 -1.44 -35.88 12.21
C ASN A 73 -0.27 -36.86 12.34
N ILE A 74 0.91 -36.52 11.80
CA ILE A 74 2.13 -37.33 11.96
C ILE A 74 2.57 -37.34 13.44
N ALA A 75 2.54 -36.19 14.11
CA ALA A 75 2.89 -36.09 15.53
C ALA A 75 1.92 -36.88 16.41
N ARG A 76 0.62 -36.80 16.15
CA ARG A 76 -0.43 -37.59 16.83
C ARG A 76 -0.22 -39.09 16.61
N ALA A 77 0.02 -39.52 15.37
CA ALA A 77 0.29 -40.93 15.06
C ALA A 77 1.58 -41.45 15.70
N LYS A 78 2.64 -40.63 15.80
CA LYS A 78 3.88 -40.98 16.50
C LYS A 78 3.69 -41.10 18.02
N ARG A 79 2.83 -40.27 18.62
CA ARG A 79 2.49 -40.37 20.05
C ARG A 79 1.70 -41.64 20.34
N LEU A 80 0.70 -41.97 19.51
CA LEU A 80 -0.16 -43.15 19.69
C LEU A 80 0.59 -44.50 19.57
N LYS A 81 1.76 -44.53 18.94
CA LYS A 81 2.60 -45.74 18.81
C LYS A 81 3.63 -45.90 19.94
N LYS A 82 3.72 -44.93 20.84
CA LYS A 82 4.68 -44.93 21.95
C LYS A 82 4.05 -45.36 23.28
N ASP A 83 2.71 -45.37 23.34
CA ASP A 83 1.92 -46.10 24.34
C ASP A 83 1.76 -47.56 23.90
#